data_AF-A0A382YY92-F1
#
_entry.id   AF-A0A382YY92-F1
#
_cell.length_a   1.000
_cell.length_b   1.000
_cell.length_c   1.000
_cell.angle_alpha   90.00
_cell.angle_beta   90.00
_cell.angle_gamma   90.00
#
_symmetry.space_group_name_H-M   'P 1'
#
loop_
_entity.id
_entity.type
_entity.pdbx_description
1 polymer ?
#
loop_
_entity_poly.entity_id
_entity_poly.type
_entity_poly.pdbx_seq_one_letter_code
_entity_poly.pdbx_strand_id
1 'polypeptide(L)' 'MLIRVKAASLNFPDLLMTQGKYQHKPDLPFILGMEGAGVVEEIGSEVSKFKEGDEVTFGSWGNGAFSNYVIVPENGPQ' A
#
# COMPACT_ATOMS: atom_id res chain seq x y z
N MET A 1 -3.02 9.48 -2.79
CA MET A 1 -2.28 10.07 -1.65
C MET A 1 -0.98 9.30 -1.45
N LEU A 2 0.07 10.02 -1.07
CA LEU A 2 1.34 9.44 -0.65
C LEU A 2 1.28 9.20 0.87
N ILE A 3 1.57 7.98 1.29
CA ILE A 3 1.57 7.61 2.71
C ILE A 3 3.01 7.28 3.11
N ARG A 4 3.49 7.92 4.17
CA ARG A 4 4.71 7.52 4.88
C ARG A 4 4.38 6.32 5.76
N VAL A 5 4.91 5.15 5.41
CA VAL A 5 4.59 3.89 6.08
C VAL A 5 5.26 3.86 7.45
N LYS A 6 4.47 3.62 8.51
CA LYS A 6 4.97 3.40 9.88
C LYS A 6 5.04 1.90 10.21
N ALA A 7 4.09 1.13 9.69
CA ALA A 7 4.04 -0.31 9.85
C ALA A 7 3.35 -0.95 8.63
N ALA A 8 3.79 -2.16 8.28
CA ALA A 8 3.14 -2.99 7.26
C ALA A 8 2.85 -4.37 7.85
N SER A 9 1.71 -4.96 7.50
CA SER A 9 1.41 -6.32 7.97
C SER A 9 2.05 -7.35 7.04
N LEU A 10 2.53 -8.45 7.63
CA LEU A 10 3.11 -9.56 6.89
C LEU A 10 2.10 -10.72 6.88
N ASN A 11 1.60 -11.07 5.70
CA ASN A 11 0.56 -12.08 5.57
C ASN A 11 1.03 -13.30 4.75
N PHE A 12 0.27 -14.38 4.83
CA PHE A 12 0.52 -15.59 4.04
C PHE A 12 0.44 -15.35 2.50
N PRO A 13 -0.48 -14.53 1.97
CA PRO A 13 -0.47 -14.18 0.55
C PRO A 13 0.83 -13.51 0.07
N ASP A 14 1.46 -12.65 0.88
CA ASP A 14 2.74 -12.03 0.53
C ASP A 14 3.81 -13.11 0.26
N LEU A 15 3.85 -14.15 1.12
CA LEU A 15 4.73 -15.30 0.91
C LEU A 15 4.39 -16.05 -0.38
N LEU A 16 3.10 -16.30 -0.65
CA LEU A 16 2.68 -16.98 -1.88
C LEU A 16 3.02 -16.17 -3.14
N MET A 17 2.94 -14.84 -3.10
CA MET A 17 3.33 -13.95 -4.19
C MET A 17 4.83 -14.04 -4.49
N THR A 18 5.69 -14.15 -3.47
CA THR A 18 7.14 -14.35 -3.67
C THR A 18 7.47 -15.65 -4.42
N GLN A 19 6.57 -16.63 -4.37
CA GLN A 19 6.71 -17.93 -5.02
C GLN A 19 5.94 -18.03 -6.34
N GLY A 20 5.24 -16.97 -6.77
CA GLY A 20 4.35 -17.00 -7.93
C GLY A 20 3.15 -17.96 -7.76
N LYS A 21 2.78 -18.31 -6.52
CA LYS A 21 1.70 -19.27 -6.21
C LYS A 21 0.37 -18.61 -5.84
N TYR A 22 0.36 -17.29 -5.67
CA TYR A 22 -0.87 -16.56 -5.41
C TYR A 22 -1.70 -16.36 -6.68
N GLN A 23 -3.00 -16.12 -6.53
CA GLN A 23 -3.90 -15.85 -7.64
C GLN A 23 -3.50 -14.59 -8.41
N HIS A 24 -3.14 -13.54 -7.67
CA HIS A 24 -2.60 -12.31 -8.22
C HIS A 24 -1.08 -12.43 -8.40
N LYS A 25 -0.60 -12.14 -9.62
CA LYS A 25 0.81 -12.29 -10.02
C LYS A 25 1.24 -11.02 -10.78
N PRO A 26 1.74 -9.99 -10.07
CA PRO A 26 2.28 -8.80 -10.71
C PRO A 26 3.51 -9.16 -11.55
N ASP A 27 3.76 -8.37 -12.60
CA ASP A 27 5.00 -8.47 -13.36
C ASP A 27 6.21 -8.12 -12.49
N LEU A 28 7.32 -8.84 -12.68
CA LEU A 28 8.56 -8.57 -11.98
C LEU A 28 9.34 -7.42 -12.67
N PRO A 29 10.04 -6.57 -11.89
CA PRO A 29 10.06 -6.50 -10.43
C PRO A 29 8.85 -5.75 -9.86
N PHE A 30 8.36 -6.20 -8.70
CA PHE A 30 7.35 -5.48 -7.93
C PHE A 30 7.74 -5.40 -6.45
N ILE A 31 7.12 -4.48 -5.72
CA ILE A 31 7.30 -4.32 -4.27
C ILE A 31 6.14 -5.00 -3.56
N LEU A 32 6.43 -5.89 -2.60
CA LEU A 32 5.44 -6.63 -1.83
C LEU A 32 4.73 -5.78 -0.76
N GLY A 33 3.75 -6.39 -0.08
CA GLY A 33 3.03 -5.81 1.05
C GLY A 33 1.59 -5.45 0.69
N MET A 34 0.66 -6.18 1.29
CA MET A 34 -0.77 -6.02 1.00
C MET A 34 -1.44 -4.85 1.70
N GLU A 35 -0.96 -4.44 2.86
CA GLU A 35 -1.61 -3.43 3.69
C GLU A 35 -0.64 -2.89 4.75
N GLY A 36 -1.02 -1.77 5.35
CA GLY A 36 -0.24 -1.14 6.40
C GLY A 36 -0.94 0.02 7.08
N ALA A 37 -0.17 0.72 7.91
CA ALA A 37 -0.57 1.93 8.59
C ALA A 37 0.54 2.98 8.51
N GLY A 38 0.16 4.25 8.47
CA GLY A 38 1.11 5.33 8.27
C GLY A 38 0.49 6.70 8.44
N VAL A 39 1.19 7.70 7.91
CA VAL A 39 0.75 9.10 7.91
C VAL A 39 0.64 9.56 6.47
N VAL A 40 -0.43 10.27 6.14
CA VAL A 40 -0.56 10.93 4.84
C VAL A 40 0.52 12.00 4.72
N GLU A 41 1.47 11.78 3.82
CA GLU A 41 2.58 12.69 3.56
C GLU A 41 2.16 13.81 2.61
N GLU A 42 1.44 13.44 1.54
CA GLU A 42 1.03 14.35 0.48
C GLU A 42 -0.28 13.87 -0.14
N ILE A 43 -1.12 14.79 -0.57
CA ILE A 43 -2.39 14.49 -1.26
C ILE A 43 -2.37 15.01 -2.71
N GLY A 44 -3.00 14.26 -3.60
CA GLY A 44 -3.23 14.72 -4.98
C GLY A 44 -4.40 15.71 -5.04
N SER A 45 -4.50 16.47 -6.13
CA SER A 45 -5.54 17.50 -6.32
C SER A 45 -6.98 16.98 -6.27
N GLU A 46 -7.19 15.69 -6.52
CA GLU A 46 -8.52 15.05 -6.52
C GLU A 46 -8.86 14.35 -5.19
N VAL A 47 -7.94 14.36 -4.21
CA VAL A 47 -8.18 13.82 -2.87
C VAL A 47 -8.90 14.89 -2.03
N SER A 48 -9.98 14.50 -1.36
CA SER A 48 -10.87 15.40 -0.61
C SER A 48 -11.24 14.91 0.79
N LYS A 49 -11.13 13.60 1.07
CA LYS A 49 -11.51 12.95 2.33
C LYS A 49 -10.39 12.93 3.36
N PHE A 50 -9.14 13.06 2.92
CA PHE A 50 -7.95 13.00 3.76
C PHE A 50 -7.12 14.27 3.58
N LYS A 51 -6.32 14.60 4.58
CA LYS A 51 -5.34 15.69 4.55
C LYS A 51 -3.98 15.21 5.02
N GLU A 52 -2.94 15.97 4.68
CA GLU A 52 -1.59 15.75 5.18
C GLU A 52 -1.56 15.71 6.71
N GLY A 53 -0.79 14.77 7.27
CA GLY A 53 -0.70 14.52 8.70
C GLY A 53 -1.76 13.56 9.27
N ASP A 54 -2.79 13.18 8.50
CA ASP A 54 -3.76 12.18 8.96
C ASP A 54 -3.08 10.82 9.17
N GLU A 55 -3.39 10.16 10.30
CA GLU A 55 -3.00 8.77 10.54
C GLU A 55 -4.03 7.84 9.90
N VAL A 56 -3.56 6.91 9.07
CA VAL A 56 -4.45 6.04 8.26
C VAL A 56 -3.98 4.59 8.29
N THR A 57 -4.93 3.68 8.17
CA THR A 57 -4.69 2.32 7.68
C THR A 57 -5.02 2.28 6.18
N PHE A 58 -4.34 1.42 5.43
CA PHE A 58 -4.55 1.31 3.99
C PHE A 58 -4.34 -0.12 3.49
N GLY A 59 -5.06 -0.45 2.43
CA GLY A 59 -4.79 -1.62 1.58
C GLY A 59 -4.06 -1.20 0.30
N SER A 60 -3.13 -2.03 -0.15
CA SER A 60 -2.29 -1.85 -1.34
C SER A 60 -2.30 -3.09 -2.27
N TRP A 61 -2.92 -4.20 -1.85
CA TRP A 61 -3.09 -5.43 -2.67
C TRP A 61 -1.79 -5.99 -3.24
N GLY A 62 -0.69 -5.80 -2.50
CA GLY A 62 0.63 -6.26 -2.90
C GLY A 62 1.39 -5.26 -3.76
N ASN A 63 0.98 -3.99 -3.77
CA ASN A 63 1.64 -2.89 -4.49
C ASN A 63 2.45 -1.98 -3.55
N GLY A 64 3.22 -2.59 -2.64
CA GLY A 64 4.35 -1.89 -2.06
C GLY A 64 4.21 -1.40 -0.63
N ALA A 65 3.37 -1.99 0.22
CA ALA A 65 3.37 -1.65 1.64
C ALA A 65 4.71 -1.96 2.34
N PHE A 66 5.54 -2.87 1.79
CA PHE A 66 6.92 -3.10 2.25
C PHE A 66 7.91 -2.06 1.69
N SER A 67 7.62 -0.80 1.96
CA SER A 67 8.42 0.35 1.55
C SER A 67 8.32 1.47 2.59
N ASN A 68 9.17 2.50 2.47
CA ASN A 68 9.05 3.70 3.30
C ASN A 68 7.84 4.57 2.91
N TYR A 69 7.42 4.50 1.65
CA TYR A 69 6.37 5.33 1.07
C TYR A 69 5.57 4.58 0.03
N VAL A 70 4.25 4.72 0.07
CA VAL A 70 3.34 4.05 -0.86
C VAL A 70 2.27 5.00 -1.38
N ILE A 71 1.90 4.85 -2.65
CA ILE A 71 0.79 5.57 -3.26
C ILE A 71 -0.47 4.73 -3.11
N VAL A 72 -1.51 5.32 -2.52
CA VAL A 72 -2.83 4.69 -2.38
C VAL A 72 -3.90 5.65 -2.90
N PRO A 73 -4.86 5.20 -3.73
CA PRO A 73 -6.01 6.03 -4.10
C PRO A 73 -6.91 6.28 -2.89
N GLU A 74 -7.59 7.43 -2.85
CA GLU A 74 -8.47 7.80 -1.74
C GLU A 74 -9.55 6.76 -1.44
N ASN A 75 -10.14 6.17 -2.49
CA ASN A 75 -11.23 5.20 -2.37
C ASN A 75 -10.73 3.75 -2.25
N GLY A 76 -9.46 3.58 -1.90
CA GLY A 76 -8.79 2.30 -1.91
C GLY A 76 -8.31 1.88 -3.31
N PRO A 77 -7.59 0.77 -3.39
CA PRO A 77 -7.06 0.23 -4.64
C PRO A 77 -8.19 -0.15 -5.59
N GLN A 78 -8.00 0.16 -6.88
CA GLN A 78 -8.86 -0.32 -7.96
C GLN A 78 -8.55 -1.77 -8.31
#